data_AF-A0AAW1HB66-F1
#
_entry.id   AF-A0AAW1HB66-F1
#
_cell.length_a   1.000
_cell.length_b   1.000
_cell.length_c   1.000
_cell.angle_alpha   90.00
_cell.angle_beta   90.00
_cell.angle_gamma   90.00
#
_symmetry.space_group_name_H-M   'P 1'
#
loop_
_entity.id
_entity.type
_entity.pdbx_description
1 polymer ?
#
loop_
_entity_poly.entity_id
_entity_poly.type
_entity_poly.pdbx_seq_one_letter_code
_entity_poly.pdbx_strand_id
1 'polypeptide(L)'
;MGGIRVARIDRKSSIENEPRTLNFTQIHIAREAALYVVHTRSREEACRIFTEGLEPVDNIGGLTTPMMPKSGEFSDEEHDLCSFNNRPFRRTTAKDILTAPF
;
A
#
# COMPACT_ATOMS: atom_id res chain seq x y z
N MET A 1 1.46 -24.48 43.71
CA MET A 1 2.62 -23.98 42.95
C MET A 1 2.49 -24.44 41.50
N GLY A 2 1.79 -23.69 40.65
CA GLY A 2 1.64 -24.02 39.23
C GLY A 2 2.30 -22.94 38.38
N GLY A 3 3.56 -23.16 37.98
CA GLY A 3 4.30 -22.25 37.13
C GLY A 3 3.89 -22.37 35.66
N ILE A 4 3.57 -21.26 35.02
CA ILE A 4 3.30 -21.18 33.58
C ILE A 4 4.58 -21.55 32.85
N ARG A 5 4.56 -22.66 32.10
CA ARG A 5 5.65 -23.05 31.21
C ARG A 5 5.59 -22.15 29.97
N VAL A 6 6.40 -21.10 29.96
CA VAL A 6 6.58 -20.24 28.78
C VAL A 6 7.23 -21.09 27.70
N ALA A 7 6.44 -21.49 26.70
CA ALA A 7 6.96 -22.13 25.50
C ALA A 7 7.91 -21.13 24.82
N ARG A 8 9.14 -21.56 24.54
CA ARG A 8 10.11 -20.74 23.82
C ARG A 8 9.57 -20.52 22.41
N ILE A 9 9.26 -19.26 22.08
CA ILE A 9 8.86 -18.89 20.73
C ILE A 9 10.13 -18.83 19.89
N ASP A 10 10.37 -19.86 19.08
CA ASP A 10 11.43 -19.83 18.09
C ASP A 10 11.03 -18.90 16.94
N ARG A 11 11.66 -17.72 16.89
CA ARG A 11 11.46 -16.78 15.78
C ARG A 11 12.10 -17.38 14.52
N LYS A 12 11.27 -17.73 13.53
CA LYS A 12 11.77 -18.07 12.19
C LYS A 12 12.13 -16.78 11.46
N SER A 13 13.32 -16.71 10.87
CA SER A 13 13.71 -15.57 10.03
C SER A 13 12.92 -15.62 8.72
N SER A 14 12.06 -14.63 8.48
CA SER A 14 11.22 -14.54 7.28
C SER A 14 11.99 -14.09 6.04
N ILE A 15 13.21 -13.57 6.22
CA ILE A 15 14.01 -12.90 5.18
C ILE A 15 14.30 -13.73 3.92
N GLU A 16 14.44 -15.05 4.03
CA GLU A 16 14.69 -15.94 2.87
C GLU A 16 13.43 -16.25 2.06
N ASN A 17 12.25 -16.06 2.64
CA ASN A 17 10.96 -16.33 1.99
C ASN A 17 10.28 -15.05 1.49
N GLU A 18 10.82 -13.88 1.83
CA GLU A 18 10.28 -12.60 1.41
C GLU A 18 10.75 -12.25 -0.01
N PRO A 19 9.87 -11.65 -0.84
CA PRO A 19 10.28 -11.14 -2.13
C PRO A 19 11.30 -10.01 -1.93
N ARG A 20 12.46 -10.14 -2.60
CA ARG A 20 13.52 -9.14 -2.50
C ARG A 20 13.04 -7.79 -3.03
N THR A 21 13.17 -6.74 -2.22
CA THR A 21 12.83 -5.38 -2.62
C THR A 21 13.74 -4.91 -3.76
N LEU A 22 13.17 -4.17 -4.72
CA LEU A 22 13.90 -3.53 -5.80
C LEU A 22 14.89 -2.49 -5.25
N ASN A 23 16.07 -2.37 -5.86
CA ASN A 23 16.99 -1.27 -5.56
C ASN A 23 16.52 0.05 -6.18
N PHE A 24 17.14 1.17 -5.81
CA PHE A 24 16.73 2.51 -6.24
C PHE A 24 16.68 2.68 -7.77
N THR A 25 17.69 2.19 -8.48
CA THR A 25 17.74 2.23 -9.95
C THR A 25 16.61 1.41 -10.57
N GLN A 26 16.36 0.21 -10.03
CA GLN A 26 15.28 -0.65 -10.49
C GLN A 26 13.91 -0.03 -10.24
N ILE A 27 13.71 0.63 -9.10
CA ILE A 27 12.48 1.38 -8.80
C ILE A 27 12.26 2.48 -9.84
N HIS A 28 13.31 3.24 -10.18
CA HIS A 28 13.19 4.27 -11.20
C HIS A 28 12.84 3.71 -12.57
N ILE A 29 13.52 2.67 -13.02
CA ILE A 29 13.24 2.05 -14.32
C ILE A 29 11.82 1.48 -14.35
N ALA A 30 11.40 0.78 -13.30
CA ALA A 30 10.04 0.23 -13.19
C ALA A 30 8.98 1.34 -13.20
N ARG A 31 9.25 2.47 -12.53
CA ARG A 31 8.36 3.63 -12.53
C ARG A 31 8.18 4.20 -13.94
N GLU A 32 9.26 4.44 -14.65
CA GLU A 32 9.19 5.01 -16.01
C GLU A 32 8.45 4.06 -16.97
N ALA A 33 8.70 2.75 -16.85
CA ALA A 33 7.98 1.74 -17.62
C ALA A 33 6.47 1.72 -17.29
N ALA A 34 6.12 1.80 -16.02
CA ALA A 34 4.71 1.87 -15.60
C ALA A 34 4.02 3.14 -16.11
N LEU A 35 4.70 4.29 -16.02
CA LEU A 35 4.19 5.55 -16.57
C LEU A 35 3.97 5.43 -18.08
N TYR A 36 4.90 4.84 -18.81
CA TYR A 36 4.75 4.63 -20.26
C TYR A 36 3.47 3.85 -20.59
N VAL A 37 3.17 2.77 -19.87
CA VAL A 37 1.94 1.99 -20.07
C VAL A 37 0.71 2.86 -19.81
N VAL A 38 0.67 3.59 -18.70
CA VAL A 38 -0.48 4.44 -18.33
C VAL A 38 -0.75 5.56 -19.35
N HIS A 39 0.31 6.14 -19.94
CA HIS A 39 0.15 7.26 -20.87
C HIS A 39 -0.13 6.82 -22.31
N THR A 40 0.26 5.60 -22.70
CA THR A 40 0.18 5.15 -24.09
C THR A 40 -0.92 4.15 -24.37
N ARG A 41 -1.42 3.45 -23.34
CA ARG A 41 -2.45 2.41 -23.48
C ARG A 41 -3.81 2.90 -23.05
N SER A 42 -4.86 2.26 -23.56
CA SER A 42 -6.20 2.50 -23.03
C SER A 42 -6.26 2.04 -21.57
N ARG A 43 -7.20 2.59 -20.81
CA ARG A 43 -7.38 2.23 -19.40
C ARG A 43 -7.60 0.73 -19.23
N GLU A 44 -8.40 0.12 -20.10
CA GLU A 44 -8.75 -1.31 -20.04
C GLU A 44 -7.51 -2.18 -20.30
N GLU A 45 -6.68 -1.81 -21.27
CA GLU A 45 -5.43 -2.51 -21.58
C GLU A 45 -4.38 -2.32 -20.46
N ALA A 46 -4.25 -1.10 -19.92
CA ALA A 46 -3.37 -0.81 -18.80
C ALA A 46 -3.78 -1.61 -17.55
N CYS A 47 -5.07 -1.66 -17.22
CA CYS A 47 -5.59 -2.48 -16.13
C CYS A 47 -5.20 -3.94 -16.32
N ARG A 48 -5.44 -4.51 -17.52
CA ARG A 48 -5.04 -5.89 -17.82
C ARG A 48 -3.54 -6.11 -17.60
N ILE A 49 -2.68 -5.23 -18.11
CA ILE A 49 -1.22 -5.35 -17.94
C ILE A 49 -0.81 -5.42 -16.46
N PHE A 50 -1.45 -4.63 -15.58
CA PHE A 50 -1.08 -4.58 -14.16
C PHE A 50 -1.74 -5.66 -13.30
N THR A 51 -2.85 -6.25 -13.74
CA THR A 51 -3.61 -7.19 -12.91
C THR A 51 -3.67 -8.61 -13.47
N GLU A 52 -3.15 -8.86 -14.67
CA GLU A 52 -3.10 -10.20 -15.26
C GLU A 52 -2.31 -11.16 -14.37
N GLY A 53 -2.93 -12.27 -13.99
CA GLY A 53 -2.33 -13.28 -13.12
C GLY A 53 -2.31 -12.94 -11.63
N LEU A 54 -2.88 -11.80 -11.21
CA LEU A 54 -3.07 -11.49 -9.79
C LEU A 54 -4.44 -12.01 -9.31
N GLU A 55 -4.44 -12.68 -8.17
CA GLU A 55 -5.67 -13.02 -7.46
C GLU A 55 -5.99 -11.90 -6.46
N PRO A 56 -7.24 -11.41 -6.42
CA PRO A 56 -7.68 -10.55 -5.34
C PRO A 56 -7.42 -11.23 -4.00
N VAL A 57 -6.91 -10.49 -3.03
CA VAL A 57 -6.85 -11.00 -1.66
C VAL A 57 -8.29 -11.09 -1.17
N ASP A 58 -8.86 -12.30 -1.15
CA ASP A 58 -10.17 -12.54 -0.57
C ASP A 58 -10.17 -11.95 0.84
N ASN A 59 -11.16 -11.08 1.10
CA ASN A 59 -11.30 -10.35 2.35
C ASN A 59 -11.13 -11.31 3.53
N ILE A 60 -10.02 -11.20 4.26
CA ILE A 60 -9.86 -11.89 5.54
C ILE A 60 -10.91 -11.27 6.48
N GLY A 61 -12.10 -11.87 6.52
CA GLY A 61 -13.17 -11.56 7.45
C GLY A 61 -14.13 -10.43 7.05
N GLY A 62 -15.16 -10.76 6.27
CA GLY A 62 -16.54 -10.46 6.67
C GLY A 62 -17.01 -9.00 6.85
N LEU A 63 -16.53 -8.03 6.08
CA LEU A 63 -17.27 -6.77 5.86
C LEU A 63 -17.45 -6.54 4.36
N THR A 64 -18.46 -7.20 3.79
CA THR A 64 -18.99 -6.90 2.46
C THR A 64 -19.71 -5.56 2.49
N THR A 65 -18.95 -4.48 2.48
CA THR A 65 -19.42 -3.23 1.91
C THR A 65 -18.31 -2.77 0.98
N PRO A 66 -18.51 -2.82 -0.35
CA PRO A 66 -17.73 -1.95 -1.20
C PRO A 66 -17.93 -0.54 -0.63
N MET A 67 -16.86 0.11 -0.20
CA MET A 67 -16.88 1.53 0.17
C MET A 67 -17.05 2.35 -1.12
N MET A 68 -18.12 2.07 -1.86
CA MET A 68 -18.70 3.03 -2.77
C MET A 68 -19.18 4.15 -1.86
N PRO A 69 -18.71 5.40 -2.02
CA PRO A 69 -19.40 6.52 -1.40
C PRO A 69 -20.87 6.39 -1.82
N LYS A 70 -21.77 6.33 -0.82
CA LYS A 70 -23.21 6.43 -1.06
C LYS A 70 -23.41 7.62 -1.99
N SER A 71 -24.22 7.45 -3.02
CA SER A 71 -24.80 8.53 -3.81
C SER A 71 -25.64 9.42 -2.91
N GLY A 72 -24.97 10.21 -2.08
CA GLY A 72 -25.52 11.34 -1.34
C GLY A 72 -25.08 12.56 -2.11
N GLU A 73 -26.06 13.18 -2.78
CA GLU A 73 -26.10 14.58 -3.17
C GLU A 73 -24.73 15.28 -3.23
N PHE A 74 -24.16 15.30 -4.44
CA PHE A 74 -23.08 16.18 -4.81
C PHE A 74 -23.56 17.62 -4.61
N SER A 75 -23.29 18.20 -3.44
CA SER A 75 -23.24 19.64 -3.30
C SER A 75 -21.99 20.09 -4.05
N ASP A 76 -22.15 21.08 -4.93
CA ASP A 76 -21.11 21.64 -5.79
C ASP A 76 -20.03 22.34 -4.96
N GLU A 77 -19.21 21.57 -4.24
CA GLU A 77 -18.02 22.07 -3.58
C GLU A 77 -16.82 21.60 -4.39
N GLU A 78 -16.24 22.55 -5.13
CA GLU A 78 -15.03 22.43 -5.96
C GLU A 78 -13.90 21.72 -5.18
N HIS A 79 -13.83 20.40 -5.29
CA HIS A 79 -12.78 19.63 -4.65
C HIS A 79 -11.55 19.65 -5.55
N ASP A 80 -10.64 20.58 -5.27
CA ASP A 80 -9.33 20.76 -5.91
C ASP A 80 -8.64 19.41 -6.21
N LEU A 81 -8.79 18.95 -7.45
CA LEU A 81 -8.02 17.83 -8.01
C LEU A 81 -6.65 18.34 -8.43
N CYS A 82 -5.82 18.84 -7.49
CA CYS A 82 -4.40 19.16 -7.73
C CYS A 82 -3.69 19.54 -6.41
N SER A 83 -3.08 18.58 -5.69
CA SER A 83 -1.95 18.87 -4.77
C SER A 83 -1.22 17.60 -4.30
N PHE A 84 -0.85 16.73 -5.24
CA PHE A 84 0.23 15.74 -5.00
C PHE A 84 1.63 16.32 -5.24
N ASN A 85 1.72 17.53 -5.80
CA ASN A 85 2.97 18.25 -6.00
C ASN A 85 2.87 19.60 -5.28
N ASN A 86 3.75 19.83 -4.29
CA ASN A 86 3.90 21.04 -3.45
C ASN A 86 3.11 21.14 -2.13
N ARG A 87 3.06 20.08 -1.32
CA ARG A 87 2.92 20.29 0.13
C ARG A 87 4.31 20.38 0.77
N PRO A 88 4.67 21.46 1.49
CA PRO A 88 5.81 21.39 2.40
C PRO A 88 5.53 20.23 3.34
N PHE A 89 6.49 19.33 3.48
CA PHE A 89 6.47 18.17 4.37
C PHE A 89 6.00 18.61 5.76
N ARG A 90 4.68 18.57 6.02
CA ARG A 90 4.14 18.85 7.34
C ARG A 90 4.53 17.64 8.15
N ARG A 91 5.66 17.75 8.86
CA ARG A 91 6.01 16.89 9.98
C ARG A 91 4.89 17.02 11.01
N THR A 92 3.78 16.33 10.80
CA THR A 92 2.82 16.10 11.87
C THR A 92 3.44 15.07 12.79
N THR A 93 4.20 15.60 13.75
CA THR A 93 4.70 14.96 14.98
C THR A 93 5.50 13.68 14.78
N ALA A 94 6.80 13.86 14.52
CA ALA A 94 7.84 12.89 14.83
C ALA A 94 7.95 12.70 16.37
N LYS A 95 6.98 12.02 16.99
CA LYS A 95 6.97 11.80 18.45
C LYS A 95 6.95 10.34 18.90
N ASP A 96 6.88 9.36 17.99
CA ASP A 96 6.73 7.94 18.39
C ASP A 96 7.78 6.98 17.84
N ILE A 97 8.91 7.49 17.34
CA ILE A 97 10.02 6.64 16.82
C ILE A 97 11.23 6.64 17.76
N LEU A 98 11.27 7.52 18.76
CA LEU A 98 12.43 7.68 19.65
C LEU A 98 12.34 6.87 20.95
N THR A 99 11.28 6.10 21.16
CA THR A 99 11.04 5.31 22.39
C THR A 99 11.07 3.80 22.14
N ALA A 100 11.45 3.34 20.95
CA ALA A 100 11.65 1.91 20.73
C ALA A 100 12.95 1.46 21.42
N PRO A 101 12.91 0.50 22.37
CA PRO A 101 14.13 -0.02 23.00
C PRO A 101 15.00 -0.82 22.00
N PHE A 102 16.32 -0.76 22.19
CA PHE A 102 17.30 -1.63 21.52
C PHE A 102 17.49 -2.94 22.30
#